data_AF-A0A7X6PX70-F1
#
_entry.id   AF-A0A7X6PX70-F1
#
_cell.length_a   1.000
_cell.length_b   1.000
_cell.length_c   1.000
_cell.angle_alpha   90.00
_cell.angle_beta   90.00
_cell.angle_gamma   90.00
#
_symmetry.space_group_name_H-M   'P 1'
#
loop_
_entity.id
_entity.type
_entity.pdbx_description
1 polymer ?
#
loop_
_entity_poly.entity_id
_entity_poly.type
_entity_poly.pdbx_seq_one_letter_code
_entity_poly.pdbx_strand_id
1 'polypeptide(L)' 'MHFESPLAFLLLILIPPLIYIQFFKNRRGSVFFSSVKNAAKASRSIRVRLLRAPDIIRITALFLIIAALARPQTGREKIR' A
#
# COMPACT_ATOMS: atom_id res chain seq x y z
N MET A 1 -5.45 -6.00 28.64
CA MET A 1 -5.33 -5.22 27.39
C MET A 1 -6.66 -5.31 26.65
N HIS A 2 -7.52 -4.29 26.76
CA HIS A 2 -8.76 -4.23 25.98
C HIS A 2 -8.50 -3.44 24.71
N PHE A 3 -8.62 -4.11 23.57
CA PHE A 3 -8.66 -3.47 22.27
C PHE A 3 -10.13 -3.13 21.99
N GLU A 4 -10.45 -1.85 21.80
CA GLU A 4 -11.82 -1.41 21.46
C GLU A 4 -12.32 -2.00 20.14
N SER A 5 -11.42 -2.23 19.18
CA SER A 5 -11.76 -2.82 17.88
C SER A 5 -10.71 -3.84 17.41
N PRO A 6 -10.71 -5.07 17.97
CA PRO A 6 -9.82 -6.14 17.52
C PRO A 6 -10.00 -6.45 16.03
N LEU A 7 -11.21 -6.25 15.52
CA LEU A 7 -11.58 -6.45 14.12
C LEU A 7 -10.91 -5.46 13.16
N ALA A 8 -10.35 -4.34 13.63
CA ALA A 8 -9.63 -3.40 12.76
C ALA A 8 -8.41 -4.05 12.07
N PHE A 9 -7.81 -5.08 12.66
CA PHE A 9 -6.74 -5.85 12.04
C PHE A 9 -7.19 -6.60 10.77
N LEU A 10 -8.49 -6.88 10.59
CA LEU A 10 -9.00 -7.48 9.35
C LEU A 10 -8.79 -6.58 8.13
N LEU A 11 -8.66 -5.25 8.32
CA LEU A 11 -8.35 -4.33 7.23
C LEU A 11 -6.95 -4.57 6.63
N LEU A 12 -6.02 -5.20 7.38
CA LEU A 12 -4.71 -5.58 6.84
C LEU A 12 -4.83 -6.66 5.75
N ILE A 13 -5.87 -7.51 5.79
CA ILE A 13 -6.11 -8.53 4.76
C ILE A 13 -6.44 -7.88 3.40
N LEU A 14 -6.96 -6.65 3.37
CA LEU A 14 -7.19 -5.94 2.11
C LEU A 14 -5.89 -5.44 1.45
N ILE A 15 -4.79 -5.31 2.18
CA ILE A 15 -3.52 -4.83 1.63
C ILE A 15 -2.95 -5.76 0.54
N PRO A 16 -2.80 -7.08 0.75
CA PRO A 16 -2.30 -8.00 -0.29
C PRO A 16 -3.07 -7.95 -1.62
N PRO A 17 -4.42 -8.01 -1.67
CA PRO A 17 -5.16 -7.92 -2.93
C PRO A 17 -5.04 -6.53 -3.59
N LEU A 18 -4.94 -5.43 -2.82
CA LEU A 18 -4.67 -4.10 -3.38
C LEU A 18 -3.30 -4.04 -4.07
N ILE A 19 -2.26 -4.58 -3.42
CA ILE A 19 -0.92 -4.71 -4.01
C ILE A 19 -0.99 -5.58 -5.28
N TYR A 20 -1.69 -6.71 -5.23
CA TYR A 20 -1.83 -7.59 -6.38
C TYR A 20 -2.44 -6.87 -7.60
N ILE A 21 -3.54 -6.14 -7.38
CA ILE A 21 -4.22 -5.40 -8.44
C ILE A 21 -3.31 -4.30 -9.01
N GLN A 22 -2.67 -3.51 -8.14
CA GLN A 22 -1.85 -2.37 -8.53
C GLN A 22 -0.60 -2.80 -9.32
N PHE A 23 0.08 -3.86 -8.89
CA PHE A 23 1.39 -4.25 -9.44
C PHE A 23 1.35 -5.36 -10.50
N PHE A 24 0.31 -6.20 -10.51
CA PHE A 24 0.24 -7.38 -11.38
C PHE A 24 -0.91 -7.31 -12.39
N LYS A 25 -2.08 -6.76 -12.04
CA LYS A 25 -3.24 -6.74 -12.95
C LYS A 25 -3.08 -5.74 -14.10
N ASN A 26 -2.50 -4.57 -13.84
CA ASN A 26 -2.39 -3.47 -14.82
C ASN A 26 -1.12 -3.52 -15.68
N ARG A 27 -0.47 -4.69 -15.82
CA ARG A 27 0.74 -4.85 -16.65
C ARG A 27 0.47 -4.76 -18.15
N ARG A 28 -0.79 -4.88 -18.58
CA ARG A 28 -1.20 -4.62 -19.97
C ARG A 28 -1.48 -3.13 -20.11
N GLY A 29 -0.46 -2.38 -20.54
CA GLY A 29 -0.65 -0.97 -20.89
C GLY A 29 -1.73 -0.86 -21.96
N SER A 30 -2.74 -0.01 -21.74
CA SER A 30 -3.79 0.29 -22.73
C SER A 30 -3.24 1.00 -23.98
N VAL A 31 -1.97 1.41 -23.95
CA VAL A 31 -1.28 2.08 -25.04
C VAL A 31 -0.49 1.05 -25.81
N PHE A 32 -0.96 0.74 -27.02
CA PHE A 32 -0.25 -0.11 -27.96
C PHE A 32 0.91 0.70 -28.57
N PHE A 33 2.13 0.42 -28.14
CA PHE A 33 3.32 0.93 -28.81
C PHE A 33 3.75 -0.05 -29.91
N SER A 34 3.96 0.46 -31.13
CA SER A 34 4.38 -0.35 -32.28
C SER A 34 5.73 -1.05 -32.08
N SER A 35 6.59 -0.53 -31.19
CA SER A 35 7.81 -1.22 -30.76
C SER A 35 8.27 -0.71 -29.40
N VAL A 36 8.52 -1.65 -28.47
CA VAL A 36 9.10 -1.38 -27.15
C VAL A 36 10.54 -1.91 -27.01
N LYS A 37 11.14 -2.42 -28.10
CA LYS A 37 12.47 -3.08 -28.06
C LYS A 37 13.59 -2.16 -27.54
N ASN A 38 13.59 -0.89 -27.96
CA ASN A 38 14.60 0.08 -27.52
C ASN A 38 14.34 0.57 -26.09
N ALA A 39 13.06 0.72 -25.70
CA ALA A 39 12.68 1.08 -24.34
C ALA A 39 12.97 -0.05 -23.33
N ALA A 40 12.87 -1.32 -23.74
CA ALA A 40 13.22 -2.46 -22.91
C ALA A 40 14.74 -2.60 -22.66
N LYS A 41 15.57 -2.13 -23.61
CA LYS A 41 17.03 -2.05 -23.47
C LYS A 41 17.50 -0.86 -22.62
N ALA A 42 16.67 0.15 -22.44
CA ALA A 42 17.01 1.29 -21.59
C ALA A 42 17.05 0.85 -20.12
N SER A 43 18.12 1.24 -19.41
CA SER A 43 18.25 0.97 -17.99
C SER A 43 17.10 1.62 -17.21
N ARG A 44 16.57 0.94 -16.18
CA ARG A 44 15.52 1.51 -15.33
C ARG A 44 16.07 2.73 -14.60
N SER A 45 15.83 3.91 -15.16
CA SER A 45 16.22 5.19 -14.57
C SER A 45 15.56 5.36 -13.19
N ILE A 46 16.21 6.14 -12.33
CA ILE A 46 15.67 6.55 -11.02
C ILE A 46 14.27 7.15 -11.17
N ARG A 47 13.99 7.86 -12.27
CA ARG A 47 12.64 8.38 -12.60
C ARG A 47 11.59 7.28 -12.73
N VAL A 48 11.95 6.14 -13.33
CA VAL A 48 11.07 4.96 -13.46
C VAL A 48 10.82 4.30 -12.11
N ARG A 49 11.77 4.38 -11.18
CA ARG A 49 11.58 3.90 -9.80
C ARG A 49 10.68 4.84 -8.99
N LEU A 50 10.86 6.15 -9.14
CA LEU A 50 10.05 7.18 -8.47
C LEU A 50 8.59 7.22 -8.94
N LEU A 51 8.31 6.78 -10.17
CA LEU A 51 6.93 6.63 -10.66
C LEU A 51 6.06 5.73 -9.77
N ARG A 52 6.65 4.80 -9.01
CA ARG A 52 5.92 3.95 -8.05
C ARG A 52 5.87 4.49 -6.63
N ALA A 53 6.54 5.62 -6.36
CA ALA A 53 6.62 6.19 -5.02
C ALA A 53 5.24 6.56 -4.43
N PRO A 54 4.29 7.16 -5.18
CA PRO A 54 2.97 7.49 -4.64
C PRO A 54 2.18 6.26 -4.17
N ASP A 55 2.30 5.14 -4.88
CA ASP A 55 1.60 3.90 -4.53
C ASP A 55 2.18 3.27 -3.25
N ILE A 56 3.51 3.31 -3.10
CA ILE A 56 4.18 2.85 -1.87
C ILE A 56 3.76 3.72 -0.69
N ILE A 57 3.75 5.05 -0.87
CA ILE A 57 3.35 6.01 0.18
C ILE A 57 1.91 5.75 0.64
N ARG A 58 0.98 5.49 -0.30
CA ARG A 58 -0.42 5.17 0.02
C ARG A 58 -0.55 3.91 0.88
N ILE A 59 0.16 2.84 0.52
CA ILE A 59 0.11 1.58 1.28
C ILE A 59 0.68 1.79 2.68
N THR A 60 1.81 2.47 2.80
CA THR A 60 2.41 2.78 4.10
C THR A 60 1.49 3.65 4.96
N ALA A 61 0.84 4.67 4.37
CA ALA A 61 -0.11 5.51 5.08
C ALA A 61 -1.33 4.71 5.58
N LEU A 62 -1.90 3.83 4.74
CA LEU A 62 -2.98 2.93 5.14
C LEU A 62 -2.57 2.03 6.30
N PHE A 63 -1.37 1.45 6.24
CA PHE A 63 -0.84 0.63 7.33
C PHE A 63 -0.74 1.43 8.64
N LEU A 64 -0.19 2.64 8.59
CA LEU A 64 -0.08 3.51 9.76
C LEU A 64 -1.45 3.91 10.34
N ILE A 65 -2.44 4.18 9.50
CA ILE A 65 -3.81 4.49 9.93
C ILE A 65 -4.43 3.27 10.62
N ILE A 66 -4.31 2.07 10.05
CA ILE A 66 -4.83 0.84 10.66
C ILE A 66 -4.15 0.58 12.01
N ALA A 67 -2.82 0.73 12.07
CA ALA A 67 -2.06 0.58 13.32
C ALA A 67 -2.46 1.63 14.37
N ALA A 68 -2.71 2.87 13.96
CA ALA A 68 -3.19 3.93 14.84
C ALA A 68 -4.61 3.65 15.35
N LEU A 69 -5.49 3.13 14.49
CA LEU A 69 -6.86 2.77 14.84
C LEU A 69 -6.92 1.58 15.82
N ALA A 70 -6.02 0.61 15.63
CA ALA A 70 -5.90 -0.55 16.51
C ALA A 70 -5.17 -0.26 17.83
N ARG A 71 -4.81 1.00 18.14
CA ARG A 71 -4.12 1.33 19.39
C ARG A 71 -4.92 0.84 20.60
N PRO A 72 -4.31 0.07 21.52
CA PRO A 72 -4.95 -0.33 22.77
C PRO A 72 -5.15 0.90 23.67
N GLN A 73 -6.37 1.12 24.17
CA GLN A 73 -6.72 2.27 25.01
C GLN A 73 -6.35 2.07 26.50
N THR A 74 -5.22 1.42 26.80
CA THR A 74 -4.86 0.97 28.16
C THR A 74 -4.53 2.08 29.18
N GLY A 75 -4.82 3.35 28.90
CA GLY A 75 -4.37 4.49 29.71
C GLY A 75 -5.45 5.49 30.13
N ARG A 76 -6.75 5.17 29.96
CA ARG A 76 -7.87 6.05 30.37
C ARG A 76 -8.65 5.55 31.58
N GLU A 77 -8.00 4.81 32.47
CA GLU A 77 -8.53 4.63 33.82
C GLU A 77 -8.36 5.96 34.56
N LYS A 78 -9.39 6.82 34.47
CA LYS A 78 -9.52 7.95 35.41
C LYS A 78 -9.73 7.34 36.78
N ILE A 79 -8.66 7.23 37.55
CA ILE A 79 -8.71 7.00 38.99
C ILE A 79 -9.55 8.16 39.55
N ARG A 80 -10.72 7.84 40.09
CA ARG A 80 -11.63 8.78 40.73
C ARG A 80 -11.69 8.48 42.22
#